data_AF-A0A369SAV5-F1
#
_entry.id   AF-A0A369SAV5-F1
#
_cell.length_a   1.000
_cell.length_b   1.000
_cell.length_c   1.000
_cell.angle_alpha   90.00
_cell.angle_beta   90.00
_cell.angle_gamma   90.00
#
_symmetry.space_group_name_H-M   'P 1'
#
loop_
_entity.id
_entity.type
_entity.pdbx_description
1 polymer ?
#
loop_
_entity_poly.entity_id
_entity_poly.type
_entity_poly.pdbx_seq_one_letter_code
_entity_poly.pdbx_strand_id
1 'polypeptide(L)'
;MMAAHQVIDKLLTNLTKLGCPIGQKLQPASLEWLFEEDSMLSFLAWLADSVDNNNVLSPEEKDRFEKLVTEKGEKVLRGRDLEAALQTIDQTDQETQIDESEDLLRADLHALRKEIATAKAYKAKIINHRNALNIHQISLSHKLDPLVDLNNLKRQENNNIAQENEEANKKVNKSLQMITQNVRSLAQLYDADNPPFLYQQSLSDYHASTEKFLRTLTNFIKKQFFEGISEIVGPENESYYQLLDINNPLEELLRGKSEERYSQERQELSRLQQIYPLSKLQQIKAKARLSGIQSAINFAKVQLGSHEFLLQRNVVFLRQLEKEKSEILHQIRDDINTIQSTSLSNALKREARLIDTPILRGDYDLKIARQNYFTSKQDEVINKLMFLRSCEQFLSMALEIEAKKLRDCHRLLLSVHTLIDEDTKVTNDRIEFLANIAGITIKSPRNTIDNRDLFFTRIYNVLNPSNTKQEEPNAFITYASLVDAVGNLNRLVSSFSVALTSFESHNEEKLRRCLLSCTSLEDKIFSGNRTTKNLQLSPKQILDNLTEIEELLLSLEKTLKEIISDFDKKKKVLQADQYVAFERRIFVLFLTDSNQLQKYVAELKERVAAQRII
;
A
#
# COMPACT_ATOMS: atom_id res chain seq x y z
N MET A 1 -66.27 -16.17 -63.86
CA MET A 1 -65.60 -16.89 -64.97
C MET A 1 -64.12 -17.20 -64.73
N MET A 2 -63.25 -16.25 -64.34
CA MET A 2 -61.81 -16.55 -64.10
C MET A 2 -61.54 -17.55 -62.96
N ALA A 3 -62.26 -17.44 -61.83
CA ALA A 3 -62.11 -18.38 -60.71
C ALA A 3 -62.56 -19.81 -61.06
N ALA A 4 -63.56 -19.94 -61.93
CA ALA A 4 -64.14 -21.21 -62.38
C ALA A 4 -63.15 -22.01 -63.25
N HIS A 5 -62.42 -21.32 -64.15
CA HIS A 5 -61.38 -21.94 -64.98
C HIS A 5 -60.17 -22.40 -64.15
N GLN A 6 -59.78 -21.63 -63.12
CA GLN A 6 -58.70 -22.02 -62.22
C GLN A 6 -58.99 -23.30 -61.43
N VAL A 7 -60.24 -23.53 -61.01
CA VAL A 7 -60.64 -24.75 -60.30
C VAL A 7 -60.56 -25.97 -61.23
N ILE A 8 -60.98 -25.84 -62.49
CA ILE A 8 -60.88 -26.92 -63.49
C ILE A 8 -59.42 -27.24 -63.83
N ASP A 9 -58.58 -26.24 -64.03
CA ASP A 9 -57.15 -26.47 -64.29
C ASP A 9 -56.44 -27.12 -63.10
N LYS A 10 -56.81 -26.73 -61.87
CA LYS A 10 -56.30 -27.36 -60.64
C LYS A 10 -56.75 -28.82 -60.51
N LEU A 11 -58.00 -29.12 -60.88
CA LEU A 11 -58.54 -30.47 -60.86
C LEU A 11 -57.93 -31.37 -61.95
N LEU A 12 -57.75 -30.87 -63.18
CA LEU A 12 -57.08 -31.60 -64.27
C LEU A 12 -55.59 -31.84 -63.95
N THR A 13 -54.90 -30.88 -63.33
CA THR A 13 -53.51 -31.06 -62.90
C THR A 13 -53.39 -32.05 -61.73
N ASN A 14 -54.35 -32.10 -60.82
CA ASN A 14 -54.37 -33.11 -59.76
C ASN A 14 -54.71 -34.50 -60.33
N LEU A 15 -55.69 -34.62 -61.23
CA LEU A 15 -56.04 -35.91 -61.87
C LEU A 15 -54.94 -36.47 -62.77
N THR A 16 -54.15 -35.62 -63.43
CA THR A 16 -52.98 -36.06 -64.21
C THR A 16 -51.82 -36.48 -63.32
N LYS A 17 -51.59 -35.83 -62.17
CA LYS A 17 -50.61 -36.27 -61.15
C LYS A 17 -50.97 -37.63 -60.52
N LEU A 18 -52.26 -37.96 -60.47
CA LEU A 18 -52.79 -39.19 -59.86
C LEU A 18 -52.86 -40.38 -60.84
N GLY A 19 -52.44 -40.22 -62.10
CA GLY A 19 -52.34 -41.33 -63.06
C GLY A 19 -53.67 -41.88 -63.58
N CYS A 20 -54.78 -41.15 -63.42
CA CYS A 20 -56.09 -41.58 -63.89
C CYS A 20 -56.19 -41.55 -65.44
N PRO A 21 -56.56 -42.66 -66.11
CA PRO A 21 -56.57 -42.77 -67.58
C PRO A 21 -57.60 -41.86 -68.27
N ILE A 22 -58.59 -41.36 -67.53
CA ILE A 22 -59.66 -40.49 -68.04
C ILE A 22 -59.20 -39.01 -68.05
N GLY A 23 -58.26 -38.63 -67.17
CA GLY A 23 -57.76 -37.25 -67.08
C GLY A 23 -56.99 -36.77 -68.31
N GLN A 24 -56.40 -37.69 -69.10
CA GLN A 24 -55.71 -37.36 -70.35
C GLN A 24 -56.64 -37.19 -71.57
N LYS A 25 -57.92 -37.56 -71.47
CA LYS A 25 -58.90 -37.47 -72.58
C LYS A 25 -59.92 -36.33 -72.42
N LEU A 26 -59.96 -35.66 -71.26
CA LEU A 26 -60.89 -34.58 -70.98
C LEU A 26 -60.29 -33.22 -71.37
N GLN A 27 -60.99 -32.46 -72.23
CA GLN A 27 -60.63 -31.09 -72.58
C GLN A 27 -61.36 -30.09 -71.67
N PRO A 28 -60.71 -28.98 -71.25
CA PRO A 28 -61.33 -27.98 -70.35
C PRO A 28 -62.69 -27.47 -70.83
N ALA A 29 -62.88 -27.32 -72.15
CA ALA A 29 -64.14 -26.87 -72.76
C ALA A 29 -65.33 -27.83 -72.57
N SER A 30 -65.09 -29.12 -72.32
CA SER A 30 -66.16 -30.12 -72.13
C SER A 30 -66.84 -30.05 -70.76
N LEU A 31 -66.29 -29.25 -69.84
CA LEU A 31 -66.77 -29.08 -68.47
C LEU A 31 -67.41 -27.70 -68.25
N GLU A 32 -67.55 -26.87 -69.30
CA GLU A 32 -68.11 -25.52 -69.21
C GLU A 32 -69.61 -25.50 -68.84
N TRP A 33 -70.36 -26.55 -69.15
CA TRP A 33 -71.77 -26.69 -68.77
C TRP A 33 -71.98 -26.86 -67.26
N LEU A 34 -70.94 -27.27 -66.51
CA LEU A 34 -71.02 -27.47 -65.06
C LEU A 34 -71.03 -26.14 -64.27
N PHE A 35 -70.82 -25.02 -64.97
CA PHE A 35 -70.80 -23.68 -64.39
C PHE A 35 -72.15 -22.97 -64.38
N GLU A 36 -73.21 -23.61 -64.88
CA GLU A 36 -74.57 -23.05 -64.78
C GLU A 36 -75.16 -23.16 -63.35
N GLU A 37 -74.57 -23.99 -62.48
CA GLU A 37 -75.02 -24.19 -61.09
C GLU A 37 -73.89 -23.94 -60.06
N ASP A 38 -74.05 -22.93 -59.21
CA ASP A 38 -73.02 -22.46 -58.26
C ASP A 38 -72.66 -23.52 -57.18
N SER A 39 -73.57 -24.45 -56.90
CA SER A 39 -73.38 -25.61 -56.04
C SER A 39 -72.27 -26.54 -56.55
N MET A 40 -72.17 -26.69 -57.88
CA MET A 40 -71.22 -27.58 -58.52
C MET A 40 -69.79 -27.00 -58.50
N LEU A 41 -69.64 -25.67 -58.46
CA LEU A 41 -68.34 -25.01 -58.29
C LEU A 41 -67.73 -25.27 -56.92
N SER A 42 -68.55 -25.18 -55.86
CA SER A 42 -68.11 -25.46 -54.50
C SER A 42 -67.71 -26.93 -54.34
N PHE A 43 -68.47 -27.83 -54.96
CA PHE A 43 -68.15 -29.26 -55.01
C PHE A 43 -66.85 -29.55 -55.79
N LEU A 44 -66.64 -28.93 -56.95
CA LEU A 44 -65.41 -29.11 -57.72
C LEU A 44 -64.17 -28.53 -57.01
N ALA A 45 -64.31 -27.40 -56.32
CA ALA A 45 -63.23 -26.83 -55.52
C ALA A 45 -62.87 -27.76 -54.35
N TRP A 46 -63.88 -28.29 -53.65
CA TRP A 46 -63.68 -29.30 -52.62
C TRP A 46 -63.04 -30.57 -53.18
N LEU A 47 -63.47 -31.05 -54.35
CA LEU A 47 -62.92 -32.26 -54.98
C LEU A 47 -61.47 -32.02 -55.44
N ALA A 48 -61.15 -30.84 -55.98
CA ALA A 48 -59.78 -30.49 -56.34
C ALA A 48 -58.85 -30.42 -55.11
N ASP A 49 -59.37 -30.00 -53.95
CA ASP A 49 -58.60 -29.90 -52.70
C ASP A 49 -58.57 -31.19 -51.87
N SER A 50 -59.55 -32.09 -52.04
CA SER A 50 -59.68 -33.32 -51.24
C SER A 50 -59.10 -34.56 -51.92
N VAL A 51 -58.77 -34.48 -53.21
CA VAL A 51 -58.18 -35.60 -53.95
C VAL A 51 -56.65 -35.49 -53.90
N ASP A 52 -56.06 -36.19 -52.93
CA ASP A 52 -54.62 -36.34 -52.73
C ASP A 52 -54.13 -37.77 -53.04
N ASN A 53 -52.80 -37.99 -53.06
CA ASN A 53 -52.17 -39.30 -53.31
C ASN A 53 -52.68 -40.43 -52.38
N ASN A 54 -53.25 -40.09 -51.23
CA ASN A 54 -53.82 -41.04 -50.27
C ASN A 54 -55.18 -41.59 -50.70
N ASN A 55 -55.82 -41.01 -51.73
CA ASN A 55 -57.13 -41.45 -52.23
C ASN A 55 -57.00 -42.37 -53.46
N VAL A 56 -55.77 -42.68 -53.88
CA VAL A 56 -55.47 -43.60 -54.98
C VAL A 56 -55.05 -44.93 -54.36
N LEU A 57 -55.86 -45.96 -54.58
CA LEU A 57 -55.57 -47.33 -54.17
C LEU A 57 -54.22 -47.75 -54.78
N SER A 58 -53.24 -48.05 -53.93
CA SER A 58 -51.97 -48.60 -54.37
C SER A 58 -52.20 -49.98 -55.02
N PRO A 59 -51.34 -50.40 -55.98
CA PRO A 59 -51.48 -51.73 -56.60
C PRO A 59 -51.41 -52.85 -55.55
N GLU A 60 -50.72 -52.64 -54.43
CA GLU A 60 -50.66 -53.58 -53.31
C GLU A 60 -51.97 -53.66 -52.51
N GLU A 61 -52.67 -52.54 -52.32
CA GLU A 61 -53.99 -52.51 -51.66
C GLU A 61 -55.08 -53.09 -52.53
N LYS A 62 -54.99 -52.89 -53.86
CA LYS A 62 -55.85 -53.57 -54.83
C LYS A 62 -55.61 -55.09 -54.81
N ASP A 63 -54.36 -55.53 -54.73
CA ASP A 63 -53.99 -56.94 -54.64
C ASP A 63 -54.42 -57.57 -53.30
N ARG A 64 -54.36 -56.80 -52.19
CA ARG A 64 -54.92 -57.20 -50.88
C ARG A 64 -56.44 -57.29 -50.88
N PHE A 65 -57.12 -56.36 -51.56
CA PHE A 65 -58.57 -56.40 -51.73
C PHE A 65 -59.01 -57.57 -52.64
N GLU A 66 -58.30 -57.82 -53.75
CA GLU A 66 -58.54 -58.99 -54.60
C GLU A 66 -58.25 -60.31 -53.84
N LYS A 67 -57.21 -60.37 -53.00
CA LYS A 67 -56.98 -61.52 -52.09
C LYS A 67 -58.11 -61.71 -51.07
N LEU A 68 -58.62 -60.64 -50.47
CA LEU A 68 -59.77 -60.72 -49.55
C LEU A 68 -61.05 -61.20 -50.24
N VAL A 69 -61.31 -60.77 -51.48
CA VAL A 69 -62.46 -61.20 -52.28
C VAL A 69 -62.31 -62.66 -52.77
N THR A 70 -61.08 -63.11 -53.05
CA THR A 70 -60.82 -64.45 -53.64
C THR A 70 -60.60 -65.54 -52.58
N GLU A 71 -60.00 -65.23 -51.41
CA GLU A 71 -59.68 -66.23 -50.37
C GLU A 71 -60.76 -66.40 -49.30
N LYS A 72 -61.59 -65.38 -49.03
CA LYS A 72 -62.60 -65.42 -47.95
C LYS A 72 -64.06 -65.47 -48.41
N GLY A 73 -64.35 -65.34 -49.70
CA GLY A 73 -65.73 -65.41 -50.21
C GLY A 73 -66.69 -64.43 -49.53
N GLU A 74 -66.18 -63.34 -48.94
CA GLU A 74 -66.99 -62.31 -48.33
C GLU A 74 -67.66 -61.50 -49.45
N LYS A 75 -68.99 -61.59 -49.53
CA LYS A 75 -69.80 -60.80 -50.45
C LYS A 75 -69.49 -59.34 -50.21
N VAL A 76 -68.91 -58.68 -51.22
CA VAL A 76 -68.82 -57.21 -51.24
C VAL A 76 -70.25 -56.69 -51.20
N LEU A 77 -70.59 -56.00 -50.11
CA LEU A 77 -71.91 -55.38 -49.89
C LEU A 77 -72.22 -54.45 -51.08
N ARG A 78 -73.13 -54.86 -51.95
CA ARG A 78 -73.53 -54.10 -53.15
C ARG A 78 -75.04 -54.14 -53.31
N GLY A 79 -75.64 -52.98 -53.56
CA GLY A 79 -77.09 -52.83 -53.74
C GLY A 79 -77.86 -52.98 -52.43
N ARG A 80 -78.93 -53.78 -52.43
CA ARG A 80 -79.91 -53.88 -51.34
C ARG A 80 -79.32 -54.23 -49.97
N ASP A 81 -78.20 -54.96 -49.92
CA ASP A 81 -77.52 -55.30 -48.66
C ASP A 81 -76.77 -54.09 -48.04
N LEU A 82 -76.32 -53.13 -48.87
CA LEU A 82 -75.77 -51.85 -48.42
C LEU A 82 -76.90 -50.90 -47.98
N GLU A 83 -78.03 -50.88 -48.68
CA GLU A 83 -79.22 -50.11 -48.26
C GLU A 83 -79.81 -50.65 -46.94
N ALA A 84 -79.77 -51.96 -46.69
CA ALA A 84 -80.17 -52.54 -45.40
C ALA A 84 -79.19 -52.18 -44.28
N ALA A 85 -77.87 -52.18 -44.55
CA ALA A 85 -76.86 -51.75 -43.59
C ALA A 85 -76.92 -50.24 -43.30
N LEU A 86 -77.18 -49.41 -44.32
CA LEU A 86 -77.41 -47.97 -44.17
C LEU A 86 -78.72 -47.67 -43.43
N GLN A 87 -79.80 -48.43 -43.66
CA GLN A 87 -81.01 -48.37 -42.82
C GLN A 87 -80.77 -48.80 -41.36
N THR A 88 -79.69 -49.54 -41.08
CA THR A 88 -79.27 -49.87 -39.71
C THR A 88 -78.45 -48.74 -39.07
N ILE A 89 -77.76 -47.92 -39.88
CA ILE A 89 -77.01 -46.73 -39.44
C ILE A 89 -77.95 -45.53 -39.27
N ASP A 90 -78.96 -45.37 -40.12
CA ASP A 90 -79.98 -44.31 -39.98
C ASP A 90 -80.94 -44.54 -38.78
N GLN A 91 -80.88 -45.72 -38.14
CA GLN A 91 -81.55 -45.99 -36.86
C GLN A 91 -80.68 -45.68 -35.63
N THR A 92 -79.42 -45.25 -35.82
CA THR A 92 -78.51 -44.84 -34.74
C THR A 92 -78.59 -43.36 -34.40
N ASP A 93 -79.68 -42.68 -34.76
CA ASP A 93 -80.06 -41.35 -34.22
C ASP A 93 -81.18 -41.45 -33.15
N GLN A 94 -81.48 -42.66 -32.66
CA GLN A 94 -82.33 -42.84 -31.48
C GLN A 94 -81.49 -43.16 -30.24
N GLU A 95 -81.27 -42.10 -29.46
CA GLU A 95 -81.00 -42.07 -28.02
C GLU A 95 -81.00 -43.45 -27.33
N THR A 96 -79.85 -44.11 -27.29
CA THR A 96 -79.60 -45.22 -26.37
C THR A 96 -78.17 -45.17 -25.82
N GLN A 97 -78.07 -44.55 -24.63
CA GLN A 97 -77.13 -44.91 -23.56
C GLN A 97 -75.62 -44.91 -23.88
N ILE A 98 -75.05 -43.73 -24.15
CA ILE A 98 -73.61 -43.44 -23.96
C ILE A 98 -73.44 -42.08 -23.23
N ASP A 99 -74.31 -41.77 -22.26
CA ASP A 99 -74.15 -40.53 -21.48
C ASP A 99 -72.93 -40.61 -20.53
N GLU A 100 -72.62 -41.78 -19.97
CA GLU A 100 -71.61 -41.84 -18.90
C GLU A 100 -70.17 -41.59 -19.37
N SER A 101 -69.75 -42.09 -20.54
CA SER A 101 -68.35 -41.91 -20.98
C SER A 101 -68.07 -40.55 -21.64
N GLU A 102 -69.05 -39.95 -22.31
CA GLU A 102 -68.87 -38.61 -22.90
C GLU A 102 -69.03 -37.50 -21.85
N ASP A 103 -69.93 -37.66 -20.87
CA ASP A 103 -70.04 -36.73 -19.75
C ASP A 103 -68.84 -36.82 -18.82
N LEU A 104 -68.27 -38.01 -18.58
CA LEU A 104 -67.01 -38.14 -17.83
C LEU A 104 -65.85 -37.44 -18.56
N LEU A 105 -65.71 -37.60 -19.88
CA LEU A 105 -64.66 -36.92 -20.65
C LEU A 105 -64.88 -35.39 -20.69
N ARG A 106 -66.14 -34.93 -20.82
CA ARG A 106 -66.50 -33.51 -20.77
C ARG A 106 -66.27 -32.92 -19.38
N ALA A 107 -66.54 -33.69 -18.32
CA ALA A 107 -66.25 -33.32 -16.94
C ALA A 107 -64.74 -33.22 -16.69
N ASP A 108 -63.94 -34.17 -17.18
CA ASP A 108 -62.48 -34.16 -17.09
C ASP A 108 -61.85 -33.01 -17.89
N LEU A 109 -62.32 -32.76 -19.11
CA LEU A 109 -61.88 -31.59 -19.90
C LEU A 109 -62.26 -30.27 -19.22
N HIS A 110 -63.42 -30.21 -18.55
CA HIS A 110 -63.82 -29.05 -17.78
C HIS A 110 -62.99 -28.89 -16.49
N ALA A 111 -62.62 -30.00 -15.82
CA ALA A 111 -61.71 -30.01 -14.69
C ALA A 111 -60.30 -29.54 -15.10
N LEU A 112 -59.74 -30.05 -16.20
CA LEU A 112 -58.46 -29.62 -16.76
C LEU A 112 -58.48 -28.14 -17.18
N ARG A 113 -59.58 -27.67 -17.79
CA ARG A 113 -59.74 -26.24 -18.11
C ARG A 113 -59.77 -25.37 -16.87
N LYS A 114 -60.42 -25.82 -15.78
CA LYS A 114 -60.40 -25.16 -14.48
C LYS A 114 -59.00 -25.18 -13.86
N GLU A 115 -58.28 -26.30 -13.92
CA GLU A 115 -56.90 -26.40 -13.44
C GLU A 115 -55.97 -25.46 -14.23
N ILE A 116 -56.06 -25.42 -15.56
CA ILE A 116 -55.30 -24.48 -16.39
C ILE A 116 -55.67 -23.03 -16.05
N ALA A 117 -56.96 -22.73 -15.79
CA ALA A 117 -57.38 -21.39 -15.40
C ALA A 117 -56.81 -20.98 -14.03
N THR A 118 -56.83 -21.88 -13.03
CA THR A 118 -56.24 -21.65 -11.71
C THR A 118 -54.72 -21.53 -11.77
N ALA A 119 -54.04 -22.36 -12.56
CA ALA A 119 -52.60 -22.28 -12.79
C ALA A 119 -52.20 -20.98 -13.52
N LYS A 120 -52.97 -20.54 -14.53
CA LYS A 120 -52.78 -19.24 -15.19
C LYS A 120 -52.99 -18.07 -14.22
N ALA A 121 -54.02 -18.12 -13.38
CA ALA A 121 -54.27 -17.12 -12.34
C ALA A 121 -53.13 -17.09 -11.30
N TYR A 122 -52.60 -18.25 -10.92
CA TYR A 122 -51.45 -18.36 -10.02
C TYR A 122 -50.17 -17.78 -10.64
N LYS A 123 -49.88 -18.10 -11.91
CA LYS A 123 -48.79 -17.49 -12.67
C LYS A 123 -48.91 -15.97 -12.73
N ALA A 124 -50.11 -15.44 -12.97
CA ALA A 124 -50.35 -13.99 -12.97
C ALA A 124 -50.07 -13.36 -11.61
N LYS A 125 -50.47 -14.00 -10.50
CA LYS A 125 -50.15 -13.54 -9.13
C LYS A 125 -48.63 -13.49 -8.89
N ILE A 126 -47.88 -14.52 -9.31
CA ILE A 126 -46.42 -14.54 -9.18
C ILE A 126 -45.77 -13.42 -10.01
N ILE A 127 -46.22 -13.21 -11.25
CA ILE A 127 -45.71 -12.14 -12.12
C ILE A 127 -45.97 -10.77 -11.48
N ASN A 128 -47.16 -10.54 -10.94
CA ASN A 128 -47.48 -9.29 -10.24
C ASN A 128 -46.59 -9.08 -9.01
N HIS A 129 -46.34 -10.15 -8.23
CA HIS A 129 -45.43 -10.08 -7.08
C HIS A 129 -44.00 -9.77 -7.50
N ARG A 130 -43.50 -10.42 -8.56
CA ARG A 130 -42.19 -10.14 -9.15
C ARG A 130 -42.08 -8.69 -9.63
N ASN A 131 -43.11 -8.17 -10.30
CA ASN A 131 -43.12 -6.79 -10.79
C ASN A 131 -43.11 -5.80 -9.62
N ALA A 132 -43.89 -6.05 -8.57
CA ALA A 132 -43.87 -5.23 -7.35
C ALA A 132 -42.49 -5.24 -6.68
N LEU A 133 -41.85 -6.41 -6.54
CA LEU A 133 -40.49 -6.53 -6.01
C LEU A 133 -39.47 -5.81 -6.88
N ASN A 134 -39.59 -5.90 -8.21
CA ASN A 134 -38.70 -5.22 -9.14
C ASN A 134 -38.81 -3.69 -9.02
N ILE A 135 -40.02 -3.15 -8.86
CA ILE A 135 -40.24 -1.71 -8.62
C ILE A 135 -39.59 -1.29 -7.29
N HIS A 136 -39.72 -2.09 -6.23
CA HIS A 136 -39.04 -1.82 -4.95
C HIS A 136 -37.52 -1.88 -5.08
N GLN A 137 -36.98 -2.84 -5.82
CA GLN A 137 -35.55 -2.95 -6.09
C GLN A 137 -35.03 -1.73 -6.86
N ILE A 138 -35.73 -1.29 -7.90
CA ILE A 138 -35.37 -0.08 -8.66
C ILE A 138 -35.43 1.15 -7.76
N SER A 139 -36.46 1.29 -6.92
CA SER A 139 -36.58 2.40 -5.97
C SER A 139 -35.46 2.41 -4.92
N LEU A 140 -35.06 1.24 -4.41
CA LEU A 140 -33.94 1.10 -3.50
C LEU A 140 -32.60 1.40 -4.19
N SER A 141 -32.41 0.94 -5.43
CA SER A 141 -31.23 1.25 -6.24
C SER A 141 -31.08 2.76 -6.44
N HIS A 142 -32.16 3.44 -6.85
CA HIS A 142 -32.14 4.88 -7.05
C HIS A 142 -31.91 5.67 -5.74
N LYS A 143 -32.27 5.11 -4.58
CA LYS A 143 -31.91 5.70 -3.28
C LYS A 143 -30.46 5.42 -2.87
N LEU A 144 -29.90 4.31 -3.33
CA LEU A 144 -28.54 3.89 -3.04
C LEU A 144 -27.52 4.65 -3.88
N ASP A 145 -27.80 4.92 -5.16
CA ASP A 145 -26.92 5.65 -6.07
C ASP A 145 -26.41 6.99 -5.50
N PRO A 146 -27.26 7.93 -5.01
CA PRO A 146 -26.79 9.18 -4.43
C PRO A 146 -26.03 8.98 -3.10
N LEU A 147 -26.32 7.92 -2.34
CA LEU A 147 -25.56 7.60 -1.12
C LEU A 147 -24.17 7.05 -1.45
N VAL A 148 -24.06 6.26 -2.52
CA VAL A 148 -22.78 5.77 -3.04
C VAL A 148 -21.96 6.94 -3.57
N ASP A 149 -22.56 7.85 -4.33
CA ASP A 149 -21.90 9.06 -4.81
C ASP A 149 -21.44 9.95 -3.66
N LEU A 150 -22.28 10.18 -2.64
CA LEU A 150 -21.91 10.93 -1.44
C LEU A 150 -20.75 10.26 -0.67
N ASN A 151 -20.77 8.93 -0.54
CA ASN A 151 -19.69 8.20 0.11
C ASN A 151 -18.40 8.30 -0.70
N ASN A 152 -18.47 8.20 -2.03
CA ASN A 152 -17.32 8.37 -2.92
C ASN A 152 -16.76 9.80 -2.82
N LEU A 153 -17.60 10.83 -2.77
CA LEU A 153 -17.19 12.21 -2.55
C LEU A 153 -16.50 12.37 -1.18
N LYS A 154 -17.09 11.84 -0.10
CA LYS A 154 -16.48 11.89 1.24
C LYS A 154 -15.17 11.12 1.33
N ARG A 155 -15.05 10.00 0.63
CA ARG A 155 -13.79 9.26 0.51
C ARG A 155 -12.73 10.06 -0.24
N GLN A 156 -13.09 10.74 -1.32
CA GLN A 156 -12.18 11.62 -2.04
C GLN A 156 -11.72 12.79 -1.17
N GLU A 157 -12.65 13.46 -0.46
CA GLU A 157 -12.29 14.53 0.50
C GLU A 157 -11.33 14.02 1.58
N ASN A 158 -11.63 12.86 2.20
CA ASN A 158 -10.75 12.27 3.21
C ASN A 158 -9.37 11.89 2.65
N ASN A 159 -9.32 11.37 1.42
CA ASN A 159 -8.05 11.05 0.77
C ASN A 159 -7.23 12.32 0.48
N ASN A 160 -7.87 13.41 0.06
CA ASN A 160 -7.21 14.69 -0.14
C ASN A 160 -6.64 15.24 1.18
N ILE A 161 -7.43 15.24 2.25
CA ILE A 161 -6.98 15.66 3.59
C ILE A 161 -5.83 14.76 4.10
N ALA A 162 -5.90 13.45 3.84
CA ALA A 162 -4.83 12.53 4.21
C ALA A 162 -3.52 12.84 3.45
N GLN A 163 -3.60 13.14 2.16
CA GLN A 163 -2.45 13.55 1.35
C GLN A 163 -1.86 14.88 1.83
N GLU A 164 -2.70 15.89 2.09
CA GLU A 164 -2.25 17.18 2.63
C GLU A 164 -1.53 17.02 3.99
N ASN A 165 -2.07 16.18 4.88
CA ASN A 165 -1.43 15.85 6.15
C ASN A 165 -0.11 15.10 5.96
N GLU A 166 -0.02 14.16 5.01
CA GLU A 166 1.21 13.44 4.71
C GLU A 166 2.30 14.40 4.18
N GLU A 167 1.93 15.33 3.30
CA GLU A 167 2.83 16.37 2.81
C GLU A 167 3.30 17.32 3.92
N ALA A 168 2.38 17.75 4.79
CA ALA A 168 2.72 18.58 5.96
C ALA A 168 3.69 17.84 6.90
N ASN A 169 3.43 16.56 7.19
CA ASN A 169 4.30 15.71 8.00
C ASN A 169 5.69 15.54 7.36
N LYS A 170 5.77 15.34 6.05
CA LYS A 170 7.05 15.28 5.32
C LYS A 170 7.84 16.58 5.46
N LYS A 171 7.17 17.75 5.36
CA LYS A 171 7.80 19.06 5.54
C LYS A 171 8.33 19.25 6.97
N VAL A 172 7.52 18.94 7.98
CA VAL A 172 7.93 19.03 9.40
C VAL A 172 9.09 18.09 9.70
N ASN A 173 9.03 16.84 9.25
CA ASN A 173 10.10 15.87 9.43
C ASN A 173 11.41 16.33 8.78
N LYS A 174 11.34 16.91 7.59
CA LYS A 174 12.52 17.48 6.91
C LYS A 174 13.12 18.63 7.73
N SER A 175 12.29 19.53 8.25
CA SER A 175 12.74 20.63 9.12
C SER A 175 13.40 20.12 10.41
N LEU A 176 12.79 19.13 11.08
CA LEU A 176 13.36 18.51 12.28
C LEU A 176 14.68 17.80 12.00
N GLN A 177 14.80 17.13 10.84
CA GLN A 177 16.06 16.53 10.40
C GLN A 177 17.14 17.59 10.15
N MET A 178 16.80 18.71 9.51
CA MET A 178 17.73 19.83 9.31
C MET A 178 18.19 20.42 10.65
N ILE A 179 17.28 20.65 11.59
CA ILE A 179 17.61 21.14 12.94
C ILE A 179 18.55 20.15 13.63
N THR A 180 18.22 18.85 13.59
CA THR A 180 19.04 17.79 14.20
C THR A 180 20.44 17.74 13.57
N GLN A 181 20.55 17.84 12.25
CA GLN A 181 21.82 17.86 11.55
C GLN A 181 22.64 19.09 11.91
N ASN A 182 22.02 20.28 11.94
CA ASN A 182 22.68 21.52 12.33
C ASN A 182 23.18 21.48 13.78
N VAL A 183 22.37 20.96 14.71
CA VAL A 183 22.78 20.78 16.12
C VAL A 183 23.92 19.77 16.25
N ARG A 184 23.91 18.67 15.48
CA ARG A 184 25.04 17.73 15.45
C ARG A 184 26.31 18.36 14.90
N SER A 185 26.23 19.07 13.79
CA SER A 185 27.38 19.80 13.23
C SER A 185 27.90 20.84 14.23
N LEU A 186 27.00 21.52 14.93
CA LEU A 186 27.37 22.47 15.99
C LEU A 186 28.05 21.76 17.16
N ALA A 187 27.53 20.63 17.65
CA ALA A 187 28.17 19.84 18.69
C ALA A 187 29.57 19.36 18.29
N GLN A 188 29.75 18.90 17.04
CA GLN A 188 31.06 18.52 16.50
C GLN A 188 32.06 19.67 16.49
N LEU A 189 31.62 20.92 16.30
CA LEU A 189 32.51 22.09 16.40
C LEU A 189 32.99 22.34 17.83
N TYR A 190 32.21 21.99 18.85
CA TYR A 190 32.61 22.14 20.26
C TYR A 190 33.44 20.95 20.78
N ASP A 191 33.23 19.75 20.25
CA ASP A 191 33.95 18.51 20.62
C ASP A 191 35.24 18.28 19.83
N ALA A 192 35.58 19.12 18.85
CA ALA A 192 36.75 18.91 18.00
C ALA A 192 38.07 18.98 18.81
N ASP A 193 38.92 17.96 18.64
CA ASP A 193 40.29 17.89 19.23
C ASP A 193 41.17 19.07 18.81
N ASN A 194 40.87 19.72 17.67
CA ASN A 194 41.45 20.99 17.28
C ASN A 194 40.51 22.12 17.70
N PRO A 195 40.88 22.97 18.66
CA PRO A 195 40.02 24.02 19.17
C PRO A 195 39.78 25.11 18.10
N PRO A 196 38.58 25.26 17.53
CA PRO A 196 38.29 26.35 16.60
C PRO A 196 38.08 27.69 17.35
N PHE A 197 37.85 27.63 18.65
CA PHE A 197 37.54 28.77 19.49
C PHE A 197 38.77 29.29 20.25
N LEU A 198 38.86 30.61 20.37
CA LEU A 198 39.99 31.28 20.98
C LEU A 198 40.10 30.95 22.47
N TYR A 199 38.97 30.76 23.17
CA TYR A 199 38.96 30.36 24.58
C TYR A 199 39.48 28.94 24.84
N GLN A 200 39.47 28.05 23.83
CA GLN A 200 39.98 26.68 23.95
C GLN A 200 41.47 26.59 23.61
N GLN A 201 42.01 27.58 22.90
CA GLN A 201 43.43 27.64 22.58
C GLN A 201 44.24 28.04 23.82
N SER A 202 45.44 27.46 23.97
CA SER A 202 46.35 27.89 25.04
C SER A 202 46.90 29.29 24.77
N LEU A 203 46.68 30.22 25.69
CA LEU A 203 47.32 31.54 25.69
C LEU A 203 48.73 31.54 26.33
N SER A 204 49.23 30.39 26.80
CA SER A 204 50.54 30.28 27.47
C SER A 204 51.67 30.84 26.62
N ASP A 205 51.66 30.54 25.32
CA ASP A 205 52.72 30.91 24.39
C ASP A 205 52.71 32.41 24.10
N TYR A 206 51.51 32.99 24.01
CA TYR A 206 51.32 34.44 23.91
C TYR A 206 51.87 35.13 25.16
N HIS A 207 51.45 34.71 26.35
CA HIS A 207 51.92 35.29 27.61
C HIS A 207 53.44 35.16 27.78
N ALA A 208 54.01 33.99 27.46
CA ALA A 208 55.46 33.77 27.49
C ALA A 208 56.21 34.69 26.50
N SER A 209 55.65 34.91 25.30
CA SER A 209 56.22 35.84 24.32
C SER A 209 56.14 37.29 24.80
N THR A 210 54.99 37.71 25.35
CA THR A 210 54.83 39.07 25.91
C THR A 210 55.76 39.32 27.08
N GLU A 211 55.98 38.32 27.95
CA GLU A 211 56.88 38.45 29.09
C GLU A 211 58.33 38.56 28.64
N LYS A 212 58.76 37.72 27.67
CA LYS A 212 60.08 37.84 27.04
C LYS A 212 60.27 39.21 26.41
N PHE A 213 59.27 39.70 25.67
CA PHE A 213 59.31 41.04 25.06
C PHE A 213 59.46 42.14 26.12
N LEU A 214 58.65 42.12 27.17
CA LEU A 214 58.74 43.07 28.28
C LEU A 214 60.12 43.04 28.94
N ARG A 215 60.66 41.86 29.23
CA ARG A 215 62.02 41.71 29.77
C ARG A 215 63.07 42.32 28.83
N THR A 216 62.98 42.08 27.53
CA THR A 216 63.90 42.68 26.55
C THR A 216 63.76 44.19 26.48
N LEU A 217 62.53 44.73 26.56
CA LEU A 217 62.26 46.15 26.57
C LEU A 217 62.79 46.81 27.85
N THR A 218 62.58 46.21 29.02
CA THR A 218 63.15 46.68 30.28
C THR A 218 64.67 46.70 30.24
N ASN A 219 65.30 45.66 29.68
CA ASN A 219 66.75 45.63 29.49
C ASN A 219 67.23 46.70 28.50
N PHE A 220 66.48 46.94 27.42
CA PHE A 220 66.76 48.01 26.48
C PHE A 220 66.68 49.39 27.16
N ILE A 221 65.64 49.63 27.96
CA ILE A 221 65.48 50.88 28.73
C ILE A 221 66.65 51.06 29.70
N LYS A 222 67.02 50.00 30.44
CA LYS A 222 68.19 50.00 31.33
C LYS A 222 69.47 50.38 30.59
N LYS A 223 69.73 49.74 29.45
CA LYS A 223 70.91 50.01 28.64
C LYS A 223 70.94 51.42 28.04
N GLN A 224 69.82 51.90 27.50
CA GLN A 224 69.82 53.19 26.80
C GLN A 224 69.75 54.41 27.73
N PHE A 225 69.04 54.29 28.85
CA PHE A 225 68.81 55.42 29.74
C PHE A 225 69.58 55.39 31.06
N PHE A 226 70.31 54.31 31.38
CA PHE A 226 71.11 54.24 32.60
C PHE A 226 72.58 53.93 32.29
N GLU A 227 72.86 52.95 31.44
CA GLU A 227 74.25 52.55 31.12
C GLU A 227 74.86 53.32 29.93
N GLY A 228 74.09 53.57 28.87
CA GLY A 228 74.58 54.25 27.66
C GLY A 228 74.91 55.74 27.87
N ILE A 229 74.44 56.33 28.96
CA ILE A 229 74.67 57.75 29.25
C ILE A 229 76.08 57.97 29.85
N SER A 230 76.65 56.99 30.54
CA SER A 230 78.00 57.12 31.12
C SER A 230 79.11 56.98 30.07
N GLU A 231 78.91 56.20 29.00
CA GLU A 231 79.86 56.09 27.89
C GLU A 231 79.96 57.36 27.03
N ILE A 232 78.86 58.11 26.86
CA ILE A 232 78.86 59.31 26.01
C ILE A 232 79.49 60.53 26.72
N VAL A 233 79.62 60.54 28.05
CA VAL A 233 79.98 61.75 28.82
C VAL A 233 81.16 61.57 29.78
N GLY A 234 81.78 60.39 29.83
CA GLY A 234 82.93 60.13 30.70
C GLY A 234 82.56 60.10 32.20
N PRO A 235 83.42 59.51 33.04
CA PRO A 235 83.08 59.09 34.41
C PRO A 235 82.82 60.24 35.42
N GLU A 236 83.06 61.51 35.07
CA GLU A 236 82.91 62.65 36.01
C GLU A 236 81.53 63.32 36.01
N ASN A 237 80.54 62.76 35.31
CA ASN A 237 79.26 63.43 35.01
C ASN A 237 77.99 62.61 35.34
N GLU A 238 78.06 61.62 36.24
CA GLU A 238 76.90 60.76 36.56
C GLU A 238 75.69 61.53 37.13
N SER A 239 75.89 62.69 37.78
CA SER A 239 74.82 63.46 38.42
C SER A 239 73.96 64.31 37.48
N TYR A 240 74.30 64.40 36.19
CA TYR A 240 73.57 65.23 35.21
C TYR A 240 72.49 64.46 34.45
N TYR A 241 72.43 63.15 34.66
CA TYR A 241 71.77 62.23 33.71
C TYR A 241 70.92 61.17 34.37
N GLN A 242 70.57 61.32 35.65
CA GLN A 242 69.45 60.58 36.19
C GLN A 242 68.20 61.05 35.44
N LEU A 243 67.52 60.11 34.78
CA LEU A 243 66.13 60.30 34.36
C LEU A 243 65.38 60.87 35.58
N LEU A 244 64.72 62.03 35.40
CA LEU A 244 63.93 62.67 36.45
C LEU A 244 63.24 61.61 37.30
N ASP A 245 63.60 61.53 38.57
CA ASP A 245 62.89 60.67 39.51
C ASP A 245 61.43 61.17 39.50
N ILE A 246 60.51 60.31 39.07
CA ILE A 246 59.08 60.64 38.88
C ILE A 246 58.48 61.14 40.19
N ASN A 247 59.12 60.82 41.32
CA ASN A 247 58.72 61.24 42.66
C ASN A 247 59.11 62.68 43.02
N ASN A 248 60.01 63.35 42.28
CA ASN A 248 60.40 64.73 42.61
C ASN A 248 60.83 65.59 41.40
N PRO A 249 59.89 65.95 40.49
CA PRO A 249 60.21 66.69 39.27
C PRO A 249 60.73 68.13 39.50
N LEU A 250 60.58 68.67 40.73
CA LEU A 250 60.92 70.06 41.04
C LEU A 250 62.33 70.25 41.61
N GLU A 251 62.93 69.26 42.26
CA GLU A 251 64.26 69.44 42.88
C GLU A 251 65.39 69.54 41.85
N GLU A 252 65.27 68.88 40.71
CA GLU A 252 66.31 68.84 39.66
C GLU A 252 66.12 69.95 38.59
N LEU A 253 64.89 70.45 38.40
CA LEU A 253 64.62 71.66 37.62
C LEU A 253 65.12 72.93 38.35
N LEU A 254 65.18 72.90 39.69
CA LEU A 254 65.63 74.01 40.54
C LEU A 254 67.14 73.94 40.84
N ARG A 255 67.74 72.75 40.98
CA ARG A 255 69.20 72.58 40.94
C ARG A 255 69.68 72.59 39.49
N GLY A 256 69.82 73.78 38.91
CA GLY A 256 70.74 73.96 37.80
C GLY A 256 72.14 73.41 38.13
N LYS A 257 73.07 73.43 37.16
CA LYS A 257 74.49 73.03 37.32
C LYS A 257 74.98 73.35 38.74
N SER A 258 75.73 72.44 39.39
CA SER A 258 76.30 72.72 40.73
C SER A 258 76.85 74.14 40.73
N GLU A 259 76.46 74.95 41.72
CA GLU A 259 76.73 76.39 41.74
C GLU A 259 78.24 76.68 41.55
N GLU A 260 79.06 75.74 41.99
CA GLU A 260 80.50 75.64 41.76
C GLU A 260 80.89 75.49 40.27
N ARG A 261 80.30 74.57 39.50
CA ARG A 261 80.59 74.42 38.07
C ARG A 261 80.06 75.58 37.24
N TYR A 262 78.88 76.11 37.54
CA TYR A 262 78.38 77.33 36.89
C TYR A 262 79.33 78.52 37.15
N SER A 263 79.85 78.61 38.37
CA SER A 263 80.86 79.60 38.72
C SER A 263 82.18 79.37 37.99
N GLN A 264 82.64 78.13 37.84
CA GLN A 264 83.85 77.78 37.07
C GLN A 264 83.70 78.11 35.57
N GLU A 265 82.59 77.72 34.94
CA GLU A 265 82.32 78.03 33.54
C GLU A 265 82.22 79.54 33.30
N ARG A 266 81.61 80.27 34.24
CA ARG A 266 81.54 81.74 34.18
C ARG A 266 82.92 82.39 34.35
N GLN A 267 83.77 81.83 35.21
CA GLN A 267 85.17 82.26 35.35
C GLN A 267 85.96 81.98 34.07
N GLU A 268 85.78 80.80 33.45
CA GLU A 268 86.43 80.46 32.18
C GLU A 268 85.95 81.34 31.02
N LEU A 269 84.66 81.64 30.91
CA LEU A 269 84.14 82.59 29.94
C LEU A 269 84.73 83.99 30.15
N SER A 270 84.79 84.46 31.39
CA SER A 270 85.42 85.74 31.72
C SER A 270 86.91 85.75 31.36
N ARG A 271 87.63 84.64 31.60
CA ARG A 271 89.03 84.46 31.21
C ARG A 271 89.19 84.54 29.69
N LEU A 272 88.32 83.88 28.92
CA LEU A 272 88.35 83.92 27.45
C LEU A 272 88.05 85.32 26.91
N GLN A 273 87.08 86.03 27.49
CA GLN A 273 86.79 87.43 27.15
C GLN A 273 87.98 88.36 27.39
N GLN A 274 88.75 88.14 28.46
CA GLN A 274 89.92 88.96 28.78
C GLN A 274 91.11 88.67 27.85
N ILE A 275 91.33 87.40 27.48
CA ILE A 275 92.46 86.99 26.64
C ILE A 275 92.22 87.32 25.16
N TYR A 276 90.98 87.30 24.71
CA TYR A 276 90.66 87.46 23.29
C TYR A 276 91.16 88.76 22.66
N PRO A 277 90.93 89.97 23.23
CA PRO A 277 91.45 91.21 22.66
C PRO A 277 92.96 91.18 22.44
N LEU A 278 93.70 90.58 23.37
CA LEU A 278 95.16 90.47 23.30
C LEU A 278 95.58 89.52 22.17
N SER A 279 95.00 88.33 22.12
CA SER A 279 95.28 87.34 21.07
C SER A 279 94.91 87.86 19.69
N LYS A 280 93.74 88.50 19.57
CA LYS A 280 93.25 89.07 18.30
C LYS A 280 94.09 90.27 17.86
N LEU A 281 94.52 91.12 18.78
CA LEU A 281 95.43 92.23 18.49
C LEU A 281 96.81 91.73 18.03
N GLN A 282 97.35 90.68 18.65
CA GLN A 282 98.59 90.05 18.18
C GLN A 282 98.42 89.48 16.77
N GLN A 283 97.30 88.81 16.48
CA GLN A 283 96.97 88.32 15.15
C GLN A 283 96.90 89.45 14.11
N ILE A 284 96.23 90.56 14.45
CA ILE A 284 96.11 91.73 13.56
C ILE A 284 97.47 92.40 13.34
N LYS A 285 98.29 92.57 14.39
CA LYS A 285 99.66 93.10 14.27
C LYS A 285 100.54 92.21 13.41
N ALA A 286 100.46 90.89 13.56
CA ALA A 286 101.20 89.95 12.74
C ALA A 286 100.76 90.03 11.26
N LYS A 287 99.45 90.08 10.98
CA LYS A 287 98.92 90.28 9.62
C LYS A 287 99.34 91.61 9.00
N ALA A 288 99.30 92.70 9.77
CA ALA A 288 99.72 94.02 9.32
C ALA A 288 101.23 94.07 9.00
N ARG A 289 102.08 93.46 9.86
CA ARG A 289 103.52 93.32 9.58
C ARG A 289 103.79 92.50 8.33
N LEU A 290 103.08 91.39 8.15
CA LEU A 290 103.21 90.55 6.97
C LEU A 290 102.85 91.33 5.69
N SER A 291 101.73 92.06 5.71
CA SER A 291 101.32 92.93 4.59
C SER A 291 102.33 94.07 4.33
N GLY A 292 102.89 94.65 5.41
CA GLY A 292 103.94 95.67 5.31
C GLY A 292 105.24 95.14 4.68
N ILE A 293 105.68 93.94 5.09
CA ILE A 293 106.85 93.27 4.49
C ILE A 293 106.58 92.94 3.02
N GLN A 294 105.39 92.42 2.69
CA GLN A 294 105.01 92.15 1.30
C GLN A 294 105.03 93.43 0.45
N SER A 295 104.51 94.54 0.97
CA SER A 295 104.52 95.83 0.29
C SER A 295 105.93 96.39 0.12
N ALA A 296 106.79 96.24 1.13
CA ALA A 296 108.20 96.63 1.06
C ALA A 296 108.98 95.80 0.02
N ILE A 297 108.72 94.49 -0.05
CA ILE A 297 109.27 93.61 -1.09
C ILE A 297 108.79 94.06 -2.47
N ASN A 298 107.50 94.37 -2.63
CA ASN A 298 106.96 94.84 -3.91
C ASN A 298 107.56 96.20 -4.30
N PHE A 299 107.70 97.13 -3.37
CA PHE A 299 108.33 98.43 -3.60
C PHE A 299 109.81 98.26 -3.99
N ALA A 300 110.56 97.42 -3.29
CA ALA A 300 111.95 97.11 -3.62
C ALA A 300 112.08 96.49 -5.02
N LYS A 301 111.16 95.60 -5.41
CA LYS A 301 111.09 95.04 -6.78
C LYS A 301 110.85 96.12 -7.83
N VAL A 302 109.91 97.05 -7.58
CA VAL A 302 109.62 98.17 -8.49
C VAL A 302 110.80 99.12 -8.58
N GLN A 303 111.49 99.39 -7.47
CA GLN A 303 112.64 100.29 -7.42
C GLN A 303 113.93 99.68 -8.01
N LEU A 304 114.12 98.37 -7.93
CA LEU A 304 115.16 97.64 -8.68
C LEU A 304 114.95 97.76 -10.20
N GLY A 305 113.69 97.91 -10.65
CA GLY A 305 113.36 98.10 -12.06
C GLY A 305 113.55 99.53 -12.58
N SER A 306 113.68 100.54 -11.71
CA SER A 306 113.82 101.95 -12.10
C SER A 306 115.23 102.49 -11.81
N HIS A 307 116.10 102.48 -12.83
CA HIS A 307 117.47 103.01 -12.74
C HIS A 307 117.57 104.55 -12.55
N GLU A 308 116.46 105.29 -12.65
CA GLU A 308 116.44 106.75 -12.61
C GLU A 308 116.58 107.36 -11.20
N PHE A 309 116.20 106.65 -10.13
CA PHE A 309 116.22 107.22 -8.78
C PHE A 309 117.65 107.48 -8.24
N LEU A 310 118.67 106.84 -8.82
CA LEU A 310 120.05 106.93 -8.34
C LEU A 310 120.86 108.08 -8.95
N LEU A 311 120.37 108.75 -10.00
CA LEU A 311 121.20 109.64 -10.83
C LEU A 311 121.04 111.14 -10.53
N GLN A 312 120.12 111.57 -9.66
CA GLN A 312 119.95 112.99 -9.31
C GLN A 312 120.11 113.22 -7.82
N ARG A 313 121.31 113.66 -7.38
CA ARG A 313 121.55 114.00 -5.98
C ARG A 313 122.41 115.26 -5.82
N ASN A 314 121.73 116.38 -5.56
CA ASN A 314 122.27 117.51 -4.80
C ASN A 314 121.99 117.24 -3.30
N VAL A 315 123.00 117.43 -2.44
CA VAL A 315 122.92 117.19 -0.98
C VAL A 315 121.78 117.97 -0.33
N VAL A 316 121.44 119.15 -0.86
CA VAL A 316 120.34 119.99 -0.33
C VAL A 316 118.97 119.38 -0.62
N PHE A 317 118.74 118.90 -1.84
CA PHE A 317 117.48 118.24 -2.25
C PHE A 317 117.24 116.95 -1.46
N LEU A 318 118.30 116.20 -1.15
CA LEU A 318 118.20 115.01 -0.32
C LEU A 318 117.85 115.29 1.12
N ARG A 319 118.41 116.34 1.73
CA ARG A 319 118.03 116.73 3.09
C ARG A 319 116.57 117.18 3.16
N GLN A 320 116.09 117.86 2.13
CA GLN A 320 114.70 118.30 2.05
C GLN A 320 113.74 117.11 1.87
N LEU A 321 114.05 116.16 0.97
CA LEU A 321 113.30 114.92 0.82
C LEU A 321 113.35 114.04 2.07
N GLU A 322 114.51 113.95 2.74
CA GLU A 322 114.65 113.22 4.00
C GLU A 322 113.75 113.83 5.08
N LYS A 323 113.74 115.17 5.20
CA LYS A 323 112.87 115.88 6.11
C LYS A 323 111.40 115.62 5.79
N GLU A 324 110.96 115.80 4.54
CA GLU A 324 109.58 115.53 4.10
C GLU A 324 109.16 114.07 4.34
N LYS A 325 110.02 113.10 4.02
CA LYS A 325 109.74 111.67 4.24
C LYS A 325 109.73 111.32 5.72
N SER A 326 110.58 111.94 6.54
CA SER A 326 110.60 111.74 7.99
C SER A 326 109.34 112.30 8.66
N GLU A 327 108.85 113.45 8.21
CA GLU A 327 107.59 114.06 8.67
C GLU A 327 106.39 113.17 8.30
N ILE A 328 106.34 112.66 7.06
CA ILE A 328 105.30 111.71 6.64
C ILE A 328 105.37 110.41 7.45
N LEU A 329 106.56 109.87 7.71
CA LEU A 329 106.73 108.67 8.54
C LEU A 329 106.31 108.91 9.99
N HIS A 330 106.55 110.10 10.54
CA HIS A 330 106.09 110.48 11.87
C HIS A 330 104.55 110.54 11.91
N GLN A 331 103.93 111.21 10.94
CA GLN A 331 102.47 111.29 10.84
C GLN A 331 101.81 109.92 10.69
N ILE A 332 102.35 109.05 9.82
CA ILE A 332 101.86 107.67 9.68
C ILE A 332 102.05 106.88 10.99
N ARG A 333 103.15 107.07 11.71
CA ARG A 333 103.39 106.42 13.00
C ARG A 333 102.38 106.90 14.05
N ASP A 334 102.05 108.19 14.06
CA ASP A 334 101.03 108.76 14.94
C ASP A 334 99.64 108.25 14.57
N ASP A 335 99.29 108.18 13.29
CA ASP A 335 98.04 107.60 12.80
C ASP A 335 97.93 106.10 13.17
N ILE A 336 99.00 105.33 13.06
CA ILE A 336 99.04 103.93 13.51
C ILE A 336 98.81 103.84 15.02
N ASN A 337 99.43 104.74 15.80
CA ASN A 337 99.29 104.76 17.25
C ASN A 337 97.87 105.17 17.68
N THR A 338 97.25 106.14 17.01
CA THR A 338 95.86 106.56 17.26
C THR A 338 94.88 105.45 16.89
N ILE A 339 95.05 104.81 15.73
CA ILE A 339 94.22 103.66 15.30
C ILE A 339 94.33 102.49 16.29
N GLN A 340 95.54 102.16 16.75
CA GLN A 340 95.77 101.07 17.71
C GLN A 340 95.15 101.36 19.09
N SER A 341 95.36 102.57 19.61
CA SER A 341 94.94 102.94 20.97
C SER A 341 93.43 103.19 21.09
N THR A 342 92.80 103.75 20.06
CA THR A 342 91.39 104.15 20.11
C THR A 342 90.47 103.20 19.33
N SER A 343 90.54 103.21 18.00
CA SER A 343 89.58 102.51 17.13
C SER A 343 89.67 100.99 17.27
N LEU A 344 90.88 100.43 17.16
CA LEU A 344 91.10 98.98 17.21
C LEU A 344 90.81 98.41 18.60
N SER A 345 91.29 99.07 19.66
CA SER A 345 91.02 98.68 21.05
C SER A 345 89.52 98.66 21.36
N ASN A 346 88.78 99.68 20.90
CA ASN A 346 87.33 99.74 21.11
C ASN A 346 86.56 98.69 20.29
N ALA A 347 86.95 98.44 19.04
CA ALA A 347 86.35 97.39 18.21
C ALA A 347 86.58 95.99 18.81
N LEU A 348 87.80 95.70 19.26
CA LEU A 348 88.14 94.41 19.89
C LEU A 348 87.44 94.21 21.23
N LYS A 349 87.23 95.26 22.02
CA LYS A 349 86.42 95.18 23.26
C LYS A 349 84.95 94.88 22.97
N ARG A 350 84.41 95.40 21.86
CA ARG A 350 83.03 95.09 21.43
C ARG A 350 82.93 93.65 20.93
N GLU A 351 83.88 93.21 20.12
CA GLU A 351 83.96 91.83 19.62
C GLU A 351 84.14 90.84 20.78
N ALA A 352 84.95 91.18 21.79
CA ALA A 352 85.18 90.34 22.96
C ALA A 352 83.92 90.05 23.78
N ARG A 353 82.99 91.02 23.86
CA ARG A 353 81.69 90.83 24.51
C ARG A 353 80.76 89.87 23.75
N LEU A 354 81.03 89.61 22.47
CA LEU A 354 80.18 88.78 21.61
C LEU A 354 80.69 87.33 21.47
N ILE A 355 81.85 86.99 22.05
CA ILE A 355 82.45 85.64 21.97
C ILE A 355 81.66 84.60 22.75
N ASP A 356 80.99 85.03 23.81
CA ASP A 356 80.16 84.13 24.61
C ASP A 356 79.02 83.57 23.77
N THR A 357 78.50 84.35 22.82
CA THR A 357 77.34 83.97 22.00
C THR A 357 77.54 82.66 21.21
N PRO A 358 78.61 82.47 20.39
CA PRO A 358 78.84 81.21 19.70
C PRO A 358 79.17 80.04 20.64
N ILE A 359 79.84 80.29 21.77
CA ILE A 359 80.17 79.26 22.76
C ILE A 359 78.89 78.75 23.43
N LEU A 360 78.06 79.68 23.92
CA LEU A 360 76.77 79.36 24.52
C LEU A 360 75.83 78.71 23.51
N ARG A 361 75.80 79.19 22.26
CA ARG A 361 75.04 78.56 21.19
C ARG A 361 75.46 77.10 20.98
N GLY A 362 76.77 76.81 20.95
CA GLY A 362 77.26 75.44 20.87
C GLY A 362 76.83 74.56 22.05
N ASP A 363 76.87 75.08 23.28
CA ASP A 363 76.38 74.37 24.48
C ASP A 363 74.86 74.10 24.41
N TYR A 364 74.07 75.08 23.98
CA TYR A 364 72.63 74.90 23.79
C TYR A 364 72.29 73.95 22.65
N ASP A 365 73.00 74.02 21.52
CA ASP A 365 72.81 73.10 20.39
C ASP A 365 73.12 71.65 20.81
N LEU A 366 74.16 71.44 21.63
CA LEU A 366 74.48 70.12 22.21
C LEU A 366 73.39 69.63 23.18
N LYS A 367 72.86 70.51 24.03
CA LYS A 367 71.73 70.18 24.92
C LYS A 367 70.47 69.81 24.14
N ILE A 368 70.13 70.58 23.11
CA ILE A 368 68.98 70.32 22.24
C ILE A 368 69.15 68.99 21.49
N ALA A 369 70.34 68.72 20.92
CA ALA A 369 70.60 67.47 20.23
C ALA A 369 70.43 66.24 21.15
N ARG A 370 70.88 66.35 22.41
CA ARG A 370 70.68 65.30 23.42
C ARG A 370 69.22 65.13 23.80
N GLN A 371 68.49 66.22 24.03
CA GLN A 371 67.05 66.16 24.31
C GLN A 371 66.30 65.51 23.16
N ASN A 372 66.56 65.90 21.91
CA ASN A 372 65.95 65.29 20.73
C ASN A 372 66.25 63.79 20.64
N TYR A 373 67.46 63.35 21.00
CA TYR A 373 67.80 61.93 21.08
C TYR A 373 66.96 61.21 22.13
N PHE A 374 66.85 61.76 23.35
CA PHE A 374 66.04 61.16 24.41
C PHE A 374 64.55 61.12 24.05
N THR A 375 63.99 62.20 23.51
CA THR A 375 62.61 62.24 23.04
C THR A 375 62.37 61.18 21.97
N SER A 376 63.27 61.07 20.99
CA SER A 376 63.16 60.04 19.95
C SER A 376 63.21 58.62 20.52
N LYS A 377 64.05 58.35 21.53
CA LYS A 377 64.12 57.05 22.20
C LYS A 377 62.90 56.78 23.08
N GLN A 378 62.38 57.80 23.75
CA GLN A 378 61.13 57.71 24.52
C GLN A 378 59.95 57.39 23.59
N ASP A 379 59.85 58.06 22.44
CA ASP A 379 58.84 57.78 21.42
C ASP A 379 58.94 56.32 20.92
N GLU A 380 60.15 55.81 20.72
CA GLU A 380 60.36 54.40 20.34
C GLU A 380 59.80 53.45 21.42
N VAL A 381 60.10 53.70 22.70
CA VAL A 381 59.57 52.90 23.82
C VAL A 381 58.05 53.02 23.92
N ILE A 382 57.50 54.23 23.81
CA ILE A 382 56.06 54.48 23.84
C ILE A 382 55.36 53.71 22.72
N ASN A 383 55.89 53.76 21.50
CA ASN A 383 55.32 53.02 20.37
C ASN A 383 55.32 51.50 20.60
N LYS A 384 56.39 50.96 21.22
CA LYS A 384 56.46 49.54 21.60
C LYS A 384 55.46 49.17 22.68
N LEU A 385 55.26 50.03 23.69
CA LEU A 385 54.26 49.84 24.74
C LEU A 385 52.82 49.98 24.21
N MET A 386 52.57 50.94 23.33
CA MET A 386 51.29 51.13 22.65
C MET A 386 50.93 49.93 21.78
N PHE A 387 51.91 49.36 21.07
CA PHE A 387 51.72 48.12 20.33
C PHE A 387 51.36 46.95 21.25
N LEU A 388 52.08 46.77 22.37
CA LEU A 388 51.74 45.72 23.33
C LEU A 388 50.32 45.90 23.90
N ARG A 389 49.96 47.14 24.23
CA ARG A 389 48.61 47.49 24.73
C ARG A 389 47.53 47.24 23.68
N SER A 390 47.79 47.53 22.40
CA SER A 390 46.81 47.27 21.34
C SER A 390 46.63 45.77 21.10
N CYS A 391 47.69 44.96 21.21
CA CYS A 391 47.59 43.50 21.15
C CYS A 391 46.74 42.95 22.30
N GLU A 392 46.98 43.41 23.53
CA GLU A 392 46.18 43.03 24.71
C GLU A 392 44.70 43.41 24.52
N GLN A 393 44.43 44.65 24.10
CA GLN A 393 43.08 45.13 23.87
C GLN A 393 42.37 44.36 22.75
N PHE A 394 43.09 44.03 21.68
CA PHE A 394 42.56 43.23 20.58
C PHE A 394 42.18 41.82 21.03
N LEU A 395 43.05 41.17 21.80
CA LEU A 395 42.78 39.85 22.37
C LEU A 395 41.55 39.87 23.28
N SER A 396 41.46 40.88 24.16
CA SER A 396 40.28 41.07 25.03
C SER A 396 39.00 41.26 24.21
N MET A 397 39.04 42.10 23.18
CA MET A 397 37.88 42.33 22.29
C MET A 397 37.49 41.05 21.54
N ALA A 398 38.46 40.28 21.04
CA ALA A 398 38.20 39.02 20.35
C ALA A 398 37.49 38.01 21.27
N LEU A 399 37.96 37.86 22.51
CA LEU A 399 37.32 37.02 23.53
C LEU A 399 35.92 37.51 23.90
N GLU A 400 35.71 38.82 24.02
CA GLU A 400 34.38 39.39 24.30
C GLU A 400 33.38 39.15 23.17
N ILE A 401 33.82 39.33 21.91
CA ILE A 401 33.00 39.06 20.73
C ILE A 401 32.62 37.58 20.68
N GLU A 402 33.60 36.69 20.89
CA GLU A 402 33.36 35.25 20.94
C GLU A 402 32.38 34.90 22.07
N ALA A 403 32.59 35.40 23.29
CA ALA A 403 31.68 35.19 24.42
C ALA A 403 30.26 35.69 24.13
N LYS A 404 30.12 36.83 23.45
CA LYS A 404 28.81 37.34 23.02
C LYS A 404 28.16 36.39 22.02
N LYS A 405 28.89 35.91 21.02
CA LYS A 405 28.40 34.94 20.03
C LYS A 405 27.98 33.62 20.67
N LEU A 406 28.76 33.11 21.62
CA LEU A 406 28.41 31.91 22.38
C LEU A 406 27.11 32.09 23.17
N ARG A 407 26.93 33.25 23.83
CA ARG A 407 25.68 33.57 24.55
C ARG A 407 24.49 33.68 23.59
N ASP A 408 24.67 34.30 22.42
CA ASP A 408 23.62 34.41 21.41
C ASP A 408 23.24 33.02 20.86
N CYS A 409 24.22 32.16 20.55
CA CYS A 409 24.00 30.78 20.16
C CYS A 409 23.25 30.00 21.25
N HIS A 410 23.66 30.15 22.52
CA HIS A 410 22.99 29.51 23.64
C HIS A 410 21.53 29.97 23.79
N ARG A 411 21.25 31.28 23.66
CA ARG A 411 19.88 31.82 23.67
C ARG A 411 19.02 31.25 22.54
N LEU A 412 19.58 31.15 21.33
CA LEU A 412 18.90 30.55 20.18
C LEU A 412 18.60 29.08 20.43
N LEU A 413 19.58 28.30 20.91
CA LEU A 413 19.37 26.88 21.23
C LEU A 413 18.31 26.70 22.32
N LEU A 414 18.31 27.54 23.36
CA LEU A 414 17.25 27.54 24.37
C LEU A 414 15.88 27.84 23.76
N SER A 415 15.77 28.84 22.88
CA SER A 415 14.49 29.17 22.23
C SER A 415 13.97 28.03 21.34
N VAL A 416 14.86 27.34 20.62
CA VAL A 416 14.50 26.17 19.81
C VAL A 416 14.08 25.02 20.72
N HIS A 417 14.79 24.79 21.82
CA HIS A 417 14.44 23.76 22.79
C HIS A 417 13.08 24.01 23.41
N THR A 418 12.76 25.24 23.84
CA THR A 418 11.45 25.56 24.42
C THR A 418 10.32 25.41 23.41
N LEU A 419 10.52 25.83 22.15
CA LEU A 419 9.51 25.65 21.10
C LEU A 419 9.24 24.16 20.82
N ILE A 420 10.30 23.35 20.71
CA ILE A 420 10.15 21.90 20.51
C ILE A 420 9.50 21.24 21.73
N ASP A 421 9.84 21.66 22.95
CA ASP A 421 9.24 21.14 24.19
C ASP A 421 7.74 21.48 24.29
N GLU A 422 7.35 22.70 23.91
CA GLU A 422 5.94 23.12 23.82
C GLU A 422 5.19 22.29 22.76
N ASP A 423 5.75 22.17 21.55
CA ASP A 423 5.12 21.39 20.45
C ASP A 423 5.00 19.90 20.80
N THR A 424 6.00 19.33 21.47
CA THR A 424 5.97 17.93 21.91
C THR A 424 4.93 17.71 23.00
N LYS A 425 4.77 18.63 23.95
CA LYS A 425 3.68 18.60 24.95
C LYS A 425 2.32 18.65 24.28
N VAL A 426 2.07 19.63 23.41
CA VAL A 426 0.80 19.74 22.67
C VAL A 426 0.52 18.48 21.85
N THR A 427 1.55 17.91 21.21
CA THR A 427 1.41 16.67 20.43
C THR A 427 1.10 15.48 21.34
N ASN A 428 1.77 15.36 22.49
CA ASN A 428 1.51 14.30 23.46
C ASN A 428 0.10 14.42 24.05
N ASP A 429 -0.36 15.63 24.39
CA ASP A 429 -1.73 15.88 24.88
C ASP A 429 -2.76 15.47 23.83
N ARG A 430 -2.51 15.76 22.55
CA ARG A 430 -3.37 15.32 21.43
C ARG A 430 -3.35 13.81 21.26
N ILE A 431 -2.19 13.17 21.38
CA ILE A 431 -2.06 11.70 21.32
C ILE A 431 -2.84 11.07 22.47
N GLU A 432 -2.71 11.59 23.69
CA GLU A 432 -3.44 11.12 24.87
C GLU A 432 -4.95 11.33 24.70
N PHE A 433 -5.38 12.49 24.19
CA PHE A 433 -6.79 12.76 23.88
C PHE A 433 -7.34 11.78 22.84
N LEU A 434 -6.61 11.51 21.76
CA LEU A 434 -7.02 10.55 20.73
C LEU A 434 -7.01 9.10 21.25
N ALA A 435 -6.04 8.74 22.09
CA ALA A 435 -5.99 7.44 22.76
C ALA A 435 -7.19 7.27 23.71
N ASN A 436 -7.56 8.33 24.43
CA ASN A 436 -8.78 8.35 25.24
C ASN A 436 -10.04 8.20 24.39
N ILE A 437 -10.14 8.84 23.22
CA ILE A 437 -11.27 8.63 22.29
C ILE A 437 -11.32 7.19 21.79
N ALA A 438 -10.18 6.61 21.39
CA ALA A 438 -10.11 5.22 20.96
C ALA A 438 -10.46 4.23 22.10
N GLY A 439 -10.16 4.60 23.35
CA GLY A 439 -10.56 3.90 24.57
C GLY A 439 -12.02 4.11 24.97
N ILE A 440 -12.75 5.07 24.37
CA ILE A 440 -14.22 5.11 24.41
C ILE A 440 -14.71 4.08 23.39
N THR A 441 -14.50 2.79 23.70
CA THR A 441 -15.51 1.79 23.35
C THR A 441 -16.81 2.32 23.92
N ILE A 442 -17.80 2.61 23.06
CA ILE A 442 -19.16 3.07 23.40
C ILE A 442 -19.55 2.53 24.78
N LYS A 443 -19.34 3.35 25.82
CA LYS A 443 -19.59 2.93 27.19
C LYS A 443 -21.10 2.79 27.30
N SER A 444 -21.54 1.57 27.60
CA SER A 444 -22.86 0.98 27.38
C SER A 444 -23.10 0.48 25.95
N PRO A 445 -22.98 -0.84 25.67
CA PRO A 445 -23.92 -1.42 24.74
C PRO A 445 -25.31 -1.01 25.24
N ARG A 446 -26.07 -0.27 24.44
CA ARG A 446 -27.47 -0.03 24.78
C ARG A 446 -28.11 -1.42 24.88
N ASN A 447 -28.38 -1.88 26.10
CA ASN A 447 -29.03 -3.17 26.32
C ASN A 447 -30.44 -3.17 25.72
N THR A 448 -30.99 -1.98 25.47
CA THR A 448 -32.27 -1.74 24.82
C THR A 448 -32.10 -1.49 23.32
N ILE A 449 -32.94 -2.18 22.54
CA ILE A 449 -33.10 -1.97 21.12
C ILE A 449 -33.92 -0.67 20.96
N ASP A 450 -33.47 0.22 20.07
CA ASP A 450 -34.18 1.47 19.78
C ASP A 450 -35.55 1.15 19.13
N ASN A 451 -36.62 1.80 19.59
CA ASN A 451 -37.97 1.63 19.04
C ASN A 451 -38.10 2.06 17.57
N ARG A 452 -37.12 2.82 17.05
CA ARG A 452 -37.02 3.16 15.62
C ARG A 452 -36.49 2.00 14.77
N ASP A 453 -35.87 1.00 15.39
CA ASP A 453 -35.36 -0.17 14.71
C ASP A 453 -36.49 -1.18 14.44
N LEU A 454 -37.20 -0.93 13.34
CA LEU A 454 -38.32 -1.75 12.85
C LEU A 454 -37.89 -3.19 12.51
N PHE A 455 -36.59 -3.44 12.34
CA PHE A 455 -36.09 -4.76 11.97
C PHE A 455 -36.00 -5.66 13.20
N PHE A 456 -35.29 -5.23 14.25
CA PHE A 456 -35.14 -6.04 15.46
C PHE A 456 -36.44 -6.16 16.26
N THR A 457 -37.29 -5.13 16.24
CA THR A 457 -38.65 -5.19 16.80
C THR A 457 -39.52 -6.24 16.08
N ARG A 458 -39.45 -6.32 14.74
CA ARG A 458 -40.14 -7.38 13.97
C ARG A 458 -39.60 -8.77 14.28
N ILE A 459 -38.28 -8.93 14.38
CA ILE A 459 -37.66 -10.22 14.71
C ILE A 459 -38.13 -10.69 16.09
N TYR A 460 -38.13 -9.80 17.08
CA TYR A 460 -38.63 -10.12 18.40
C TYR A 460 -40.11 -10.56 18.37
N ASN A 461 -40.96 -9.88 17.60
CA ASN A 461 -42.38 -10.25 17.46
C ASN A 461 -42.59 -11.59 16.73
N VAL A 462 -41.74 -11.93 15.76
CA VAL A 462 -41.79 -13.23 15.06
C VAL A 462 -41.34 -14.36 15.98
N LEU A 463 -40.33 -14.12 16.83
CA LEU A 463 -39.82 -15.09 17.78
C LEU A 463 -40.76 -15.33 18.97
N ASN A 464 -41.55 -14.33 19.36
CA ASN A 464 -42.55 -14.41 20.45
C ASN A 464 -43.97 -14.12 19.94
N PRO A 465 -44.65 -15.08 19.28
CA PRO A 465 -46.03 -14.90 18.80
C PRO A 465 -47.06 -14.79 19.93
N SER A 466 -46.69 -15.18 21.17
CA SER A 466 -47.55 -15.21 22.36
C SER A 466 -48.02 -13.82 22.84
N ASN A 467 -47.32 -12.74 22.47
CA ASN A 467 -47.65 -11.38 22.93
C ASN A 467 -48.79 -10.71 22.15
N THR A 468 -49.51 -11.44 21.31
CA THR A 468 -50.50 -10.83 20.42
C THR A 468 -51.87 -10.60 21.04
N LYS A 469 -52.14 -10.92 22.33
CA LYS A 469 -53.50 -10.75 22.86
C LYS A 469 -53.74 -10.09 24.22
N GLN A 470 -52.78 -9.83 25.12
CA GLN A 470 -53.18 -9.19 26.39
C GLN A 470 -52.11 -8.56 27.30
N GLU A 471 -50.87 -8.40 26.85
CA GLU A 471 -49.84 -7.69 27.64
C GLU A 471 -49.42 -6.42 26.88
N GLU A 472 -49.37 -5.29 27.57
CA GLU A 472 -48.86 -4.05 27.00
C GLU A 472 -47.50 -4.31 26.33
N PRO A 473 -47.23 -3.73 25.15
CA PRO A 473 -45.94 -3.91 24.50
C PRO A 473 -44.87 -3.40 25.46
N ASN A 474 -44.05 -4.31 26.01
CA ASN A 474 -42.90 -3.95 26.83
C ASN A 474 -42.15 -2.80 26.14
N ALA A 475 -42.16 -1.62 26.77
CA ALA A 475 -41.73 -0.37 26.15
C ALA A 475 -40.24 -0.35 25.74
N PHE A 476 -39.48 -1.37 26.17
CA PHE A 476 -38.08 -1.57 25.85
C PHE A 476 -37.82 -3.04 25.55
N ILE A 477 -37.57 -3.35 24.28
CA ILE A 477 -37.05 -4.65 23.86
C ILE A 477 -35.55 -4.66 24.20
N THR A 478 -35.05 -5.73 24.82
CA THR A 478 -33.62 -5.86 25.11
C THR A 478 -32.96 -6.90 24.21
N TYR A 479 -31.66 -6.76 23.96
CA TYR A 479 -30.90 -7.78 23.24
C TYR A 479 -30.90 -9.12 23.98
N ALA A 480 -30.90 -9.11 25.32
CA ALA A 480 -31.02 -10.31 26.14
C ALA A 480 -32.38 -11.02 25.94
N SER A 481 -33.49 -10.29 25.93
CA SER A 481 -34.81 -10.90 25.71
C SER A 481 -34.96 -11.52 24.32
N LEU A 482 -34.26 -10.98 23.31
CA LEU A 482 -34.22 -11.58 21.97
C LEU A 482 -33.41 -12.89 21.96
N VAL A 483 -32.28 -12.92 22.66
CA VAL A 483 -31.46 -14.14 22.81
C VAL A 483 -32.24 -15.22 23.56
N ASP A 484 -32.97 -14.87 24.62
CA ASP A 484 -33.82 -15.81 25.35
C ASP A 484 -34.96 -16.36 24.48
N ALA A 485 -35.58 -15.51 23.64
CA ALA A 485 -36.61 -15.94 22.70
C ALA A 485 -36.06 -16.94 21.66
N VAL A 486 -34.86 -16.69 21.13
CA VAL A 486 -34.17 -17.63 20.24
C VAL A 486 -33.81 -18.93 20.98
N GLY A 487 -33.35 -18.84 22.24
CA GLY A 487 -33.05 -19.98 23.08
C GLY A 487 -34.28 -20.86 23.32
N ASN A 488 -35.43 -20.25 23.60
CA ASN A 488 -36.72 -20.94 23.76
C ASN A 488 -37.14 -21.66 22.47
N LEU A 489 -37.00 -21.01 21.31
CA LEU A 489 -37.30 -21.63 20.02
C LEU A 489 -36.38 -22.82 19.75
N ASN A 490 -35.08 -22.69 20.04
CA ASN A 490 -34.13 -23.79 19.84
C ASN A 490 -34.45 -24.98 20.76
N ARG A 491 -34.91 -24.71 21.99
CA ARG A 491 -35.39 -25.75 22.92
C ARG A 491 -36.66 -26.44 22.40
N LEU A 492 -37.60 -25.67 21.85
CA LEU A 492 -38.81 -26.21 21.21
C LEU A 492 -38.46 -27.08 20.00
N VAL A 493 -37.60 -26.61 19.10
CA VAL A 493 -37.13 -27.40 17.94
C VAL A 493 -36.43 -28.69 18.39
N SER A 494 -35.58 -28.62 19.41
CA SER A 494 -34.93 -29.80 19.99
C SER A 494 -35.96 -30.78 20.55
N SER A 495 -36.99 -30.29 21.25
CA SER A 495 -38.07 -31.14 21.78
C SER A 495 -38.91 -31.78 20.68
N PHE A 496 -39.20 -31.06 19.59
CA PHE A 496 -39.91 -31.60 18.43
C PHE A 496 -39.06 -32.63 17.68
N SER A 497 -37.76 -32.41 17.54
CA SER A 497 -36.84 -33.38 16.93
C SER A 497 -36.77 -34.68 17.73
N VAL A 498 -36.71 -34.60 19.07
CA VAL A 498 -36.78 -35.77 19.95
C VAL A 498 -38.14 -36.47 19.83
N ALA A 499 -39.24 -35.71 19.77
CA ALA A 499 -40.57 -36.29 19.54
C ALA A 499 -40.66 -36.99 18.17
N LEU A 500 -40.12 -36.39 17.12
CA LEU A 500 -40.12 -36.93 15.76
C LEU A 500 -39.30 -38.23 15.68
N THR A 501 -38.08 -38.23 16.21
CA THR A 501 -37.22 -39.43 16.26
C THR A 501 -37.85 -40.55 17.10
N SER A 502 -38.52 -40.22 18.21
CA SER A 502 -39.28 -41.21 18.98
C SER A 502 -40.48 -41.78 18.22
N PHE A 503 -41.16 -40.95 17.41
CA PHE A 503 -42.27 -41.37 16.56
C PHE A 503 -41.79 -42.25 15.40
N GLU A 504 -40.69 -41.87 14.74
CA GLU A 504 -40.04 -42.66 13.68
C GLU A 504 -39.60 -44.03 14.20
N SER A 505 -38.89 -44.07 15.34
CA SER A 505 -38.47 -45.32 15.98
C SER A 505 -39.68 -46.19 16.37
N HIS A 506 -40.74 -45.59 16.90
CA HIS A 506 -41.97 -46.33 17.22
C HIS A 506 -42.67 -46.90 15.97
N ASN A 507 -42.62 -46.18 14.84
CA ASN A 507 -43.18 -46.65 13.58
C ASN A 507 -42.32 -47.76 12.95
N GLU A 508 -41.00 -47.65 13.05
CA GLU A 508 -40.06 -48.68 12.62
C GLU A 508 -40.23 -49.96 13.44
N GLU A 509 -40.41 -49.85 14.76
CA GLU A 509 -40.74 -50.97 15.64
C GLU A 509 -42.06 -51.64 15.24
N LYS A 510 -43.10 -50.86 14.88
CA LYS A 510 -44.37 -51.37 14.36
C LYS A 510 -44.21 -52.09 13.03
N LEU A 511 -43.45 -51.51 12.09
CA LEU A 511 -43.15 -52.12 10.80
C LEU A 511 -42.37 -53.43 10.98
N ARG A 512 -41.36 -53.44 11.84
CA ARG A 512 -40.59 -54.63 12.19
C ARG A 512 -41.48 -55.72 12.78
N ARG A 513 -42.44 -55.36 13.65
CA ARG A 513 -43.43 -56.31 14.21
C ARG A 513 -44.40 -56.86 13.15
N CYS A 514 -44.79 -56.03 12.19
CA CYS A 514 -45.59 -56.46 11.04
C CYS A 514 -44.80 -57.44 10.16
N LEU A 515 -43.55 -57.12 9.83
CA LEU A 515 -42.63 -57.99 9.08
C LEU A 515 -42.39 -59.33 9.79
N LEU A 516 -42.20 -59.32 11.11
CA LEU A 516 -42.10 -60.54 11.92
C LEU A 516 -43.40 -61.36 11.88
N SER A 517 -44.56 -60.70 11.91
CA SER A 517 -45.84 -61.39 11.75
C SER A 517 -46.02 -61.98 10.35
N CYS A 518 -45.66 -61.26 9.29
CA CYS A 518 -45.70 -61.75 7.92
C CYS A 518 -44.74 -62.91 7.69
N THR A 519 -43.50 -62.81 8.17
CA THR A 519 -42.52 -63.92 8.10
C THR A 519 -42.95 -65.12 8.94
N SER A 520 -43.64 -64.92 10.07
CA SER A 520 -44.25 -66.02 10.83
C SER A 520 -45.42 -66.67 10.09
N LEU A 521 -46.23 -65.89 9.36
CA LEU A 521 -47.27 -66.42 8.48
C LEU A 521 -46.68 -67.16 7.29
N GLU A 522 -45.62 -66.64 6.67
CA GLU A 522 -44.86 -67.33 5.64
C GLU A 522 -44.28 -68.65 6.16
N ASP A 523 -43.63 -68.65 7.33
CA ASP A 523 -43.08 -69.88 7.91
C ASP A 523 -44.17 -70.90 8.29
N LYS A 524 -45.39 -70.45 8.63
CA LYS A 524 -46.55 -71.34 8.84
C LYS A 524 -47.15 -71.89 7.54
N ILE A 525 -47.21 -71.09 6.48
CA ILE A 525 -47.69 -71.52 5.15
C ILE A 525 -46.68 -72.46 4.47
N PHE A 526 -45.38 -72.22 4.67
CA PHE A 526 -44.30 -72.97 4.03
C PHE A 526 -43.64 -74.02 4.94
N SER A 527 -44.10 -74.16 6.20
CA SER A 527 -43.64 -75.16 7.18
C SER A 527 -42.12 -75.42 7.17
N GLY A 528 -41.31 -74.35 7.09
CA GLY A 528 -39.85 -74.42 7.15
C GLY A 528 -39.11 -74.78 5.85
N ASN A 529 -39.78 -75.01 4.71
CA ASN A 529 -39.11 -75.31 3.43
C ASN A 529 -39.22 -74.14 2.44
N ARG A 530 -38.33 -73.15 2.57
CA ARG A 530 -38.30 -71.93 1.72
C ARG A 530 -37.80 -72.15 0.28
N THR A 531 -37.29 -73.33 -0.06
CA THR A 531 -36.64 -73.59 -1.36
C THR A 531 -37.55 -74.26 -2.40
N THR A 532 -38.65 -74.89 -1.99
CA THR A 532 -39.66 -75.45 -2.90
C THR A 532 -40.98 -74.77 -2.63
N LYS A 533 -41.43 -73.89 -3.53
CA LYS A 533 -42.71 -73.14 -3.46
C LYS A 533 -43.93 -74.08 -3.57
N ASN A 534 -44.06 -75.05 -2.68
CA ASN A 534 -45.19 -75.98 -2.63
C ASN A 534 -46.05 -75.58 -1.43
N LEU A 535 -47.25 -75.06 -1.71
CA LEU A 535 -48.26 -74.75 -0.70
C LEU A 535 -48.80 -76.07 -0.12
N GLN A 536 -48.56 -76.34 1.17
CA GLN A 536 -49.21 -77.45 1.88
C GLN A 536 -50.45 -76.95 2.61
N LEU A 537 -51.60 -77.00 1.93
CA LEU A 537 -52.92 -76.72 2.51
C LEU A 537 -53.56 -77.96 3.18
N SER A 538 -52.86 -79.09 3.26
CA SER A 538 -53.39 -80.36 3.77
C SER A 538 -52.62 -80.84 5.02
N PRO A 539 -53.31 -81.27 6.10
CA PRO A 539 -52.66 -81.78 7.32
C PRO A 539 -51.78 -83.00 7.04
N LYS A 540 -50.56 -83.05 7.63
CA LYS A 540 -49.57 -84.13 7.46
C LYS A 540 -50.14 -85.54 7.70
N GLN A 541 -51.09 -85.68 8.61
CA GLN A 541 -51.79 -86.95 8.89
C GLN A 541 -52.50 -87.55 7.67
N ILE A 542 -53.00 -86.73 6.75
CA ILE A 542 -53.67 -87.20 5.54
C ILE A 542 -52.64 -87.66 4.50
N LEU A 543 -51.47 -87.01 4.45
CA LEU A 543 -50.39 -87.39 3.55
C LEU A 543 -49.79 -88.74 3.96
N ASP A 544 -49.57 -88.94 5.26
CA ASP A 544 -49.05 -90.19 5.80
C ASP A 544 -50.02 -91.35 5.54
N ASN A 545 -51.33 -91.12 5.76
CA ASN A 545 -52.37 -92.10 5.44
C ASN A 545 -52.46 -92.42 3.93
N LEU A 546 -52.26 -91.41 3.06
CA LEU A 546 -52.26 -91.64 1.60
C LEU A 546 -51.04 -92.46 1.17
N THR A 547 -49.87 -92.24 1.77
CA THR A 547 -48.68 -93.05 1.48
C THR A 547 -48.84 -94.51 1.96
N GLU A 548 -49.46 -94.75 3.12
CA GLU A 548 -49.79 -96.12 3.55
C GLU A 548 -50.77 -96.82 2.60
N ILE A 549 -51.78 -96.09 2.08
CA ILE A 549 -52.74 -96.64 1.11
C ILE A 549 -52.05 -96.96 -0.22
N GLU A 550 -51.11 -96.12 -0.68
CA GLU A 550 -50.33 -96.40 -1.89
C GLU A 550 -49.44 -97.65 -1.73
N GLU A 551 -48.79 -97.82 -0.58
CA GLU A 551 -48.01 -99.03 -0.29
C GLU A 551 -48.89 -100.29 -0.24
N LEU A 552 -50.08 -100.20 0.36
CA LEU A 552 -51.05 -101.30 0.36
C LEU A 552 -51.54 -101.64 -1.05
N LEU A 553 -51.82 -100.63 -1.89
CA LEU A 553 -52.22 -100.82 -3.30
C LEU A 553 -51.12 -101.50 -4.12
N LEU A 554 -49.86 -101.10 -3.95
CA LEU A 554 -48.73 -101.75 -4.61
C LEU A 554 -48.56 -103.21 -4.17
N SER A 555 -48.77 -103.51 -2.88
CA SER A 555 -48.75 -104.89 -2.39
C SER A 555 -49.88 -105.73 -2.99
N LEU A 556 -51.08 -105.15 -3.15
CA LEU A 556 -52.23 -105.81 -3.73
C LEU A 556 -52.03 -106.05 -5.23
N GLU A 557 -51.45 -105.08 -5.95
CA GLU A 557 -51.08 -105.26 -7.35
C GLU A 557 -50.09 -106.42 -7.54
N LYS A 558 -49.11 -106.55 -6.63
CA LYS A 558 -48.15 -107.65 -6.65
C LYS A 558 -48.82 -109.00 -6.43
N THR A 559 -49.71 -109.12 -5.44
CA THR A 559 -50.44 -110.38 -5.17
C THR A 559 -51.39 -110.75 -6.31
N LEU A 560 -52.06 -109.77 -6.94
CA LEU A 560 -52.87 -110.01 -8.13
C LEU A 560 -52.03 -110.53 -9.30
N LYS A 561 -50.84 -109.96 -9.54
CA LYS A 561 -49.91 -110.45 -10.57
C LYS A 561 -49.46 -111.89 -10.31
N GLU A 562 -49.24 -112.27 -9.05
CA GLU A 562 -48.92 -113.66 -8.67
C GLU A 562 -50.08 -114.62 -8.95
N ILE A 563 -51.32 -114.25 -8.58
CA ILE A 563 -52.53 -115.05 -8.87
C ILE A 563 -52.76 -115.22 -10.38
N ILE A 564 -52.58 -114.14 -11.15
CA ILE A 564 -52.71 -114.18 -12.62
C ILE A 564 -51.65 -115.12 -13.22
N SER A 565 -50.40 -115.07 -12.73
CA SER A 565 -49.34 -115.99 -13.16
C SER A 565 -49.72 -117.45 -12.88
N ASP A 566 -50.27 -117.74 -11.70
CA ASP A 566 -50.71 -119.10 -11.36
C ASP A 566 -51.94 -119.55 -12.16
N PHE A 567 -52.86 -118.64 -12.48
CA PHE A 567 -53.95 -118.92 -13.40
C PHE A 567 -53.44 -119.26 -14.79
N ASP A 568 -52.48 -118.51 -15.32
CA ASP A 568 -51.87 -118.79 -16.62
C ASP A 568 -51.08 -120.10 -16.63
N LYS A 569 -50.39 -120.45 -15.55
CA LYS A 569 -49.78 -121.79 -15.39
C LYS A 569 -50.84 -122.89 -15.45
N LYS A 570 -51.92 -122.78 -14.66
CA LYS A 570 -53.04 -123.75 -14.67
C LYS A 570 -53.73 -123.82 -16.03
N LYS A 571 -53.90 -122.70 -16.72
CA LYS A 571 -54.43 -122.61 -18.09
C LYS A 571 -53.52 -123.31 -19.09
N LYS A 572 -52.20 -123.15 -18.99
CA LYS A 572 -51.22 -123.87 -19.83
C LYS A 572 -51.28 -125.38 -19.59
N VAL A 573 -51.39 -125.83 -18.34
CA VAL A 573 -51.57 -127.26 -18.02
C VAL A 573 -52.86 -127.81 -18.67
N LEU A 574 -53.96 -127.05 -18.61
CA LEU A 574 -55.22 -127.42 -19.27
C LEU A 574 -55.15 -127.44 -20.79
N GLN A 575 -54.27 -126.64 -21.41
CA GLN A 575 -54.06 -126.67 -22.86
C GLN A 575 -53.13 -127.80 -23.29
N ALA A 576 -52.17 -128.19 -22.45
CA ALA A 576 -51.20 -129.24 -22.74
C ALA A 576 -51.81 -130.65 -22.60
N ASP A 577 -52.66 -130.87 -21.60
CA ASP A 577 -53.19 -132.19 -21.29
C ASP A 577 -54.69 -132.29 -21.60
N GLN A 578 -55.02 -132.94 -22.72
CA GLN A 578 -56.41 -133.06 -23.19
C GLN A 578 -57.29 -133.80 -22.17
N TYR A 579 -56.75 -134.78 -21.44
CA TYR A 579 -57.49 -135.54 -20.43
C TYR A 579 -57.92 -134.68 -19.24
N VAL A 580 -57.07 -133.76 -18.79
CA VAL A 580 -57.39 -132.84 -17.68
C VAL A 580 -58.39 -131.76 -18.13
N ALA A 581 -58.33 -131.33 -19.40
CA ALA A 581 -59.36 -130.47 -19.99
C ALA A 581 -60.72 -131.18 -20.09
N PHE A 582 -60.72 -132.49 -20.41
CA PHE A 582 -61.93 -133.31 -20.40
C PHE A 582 -62.51 -133.42 -18.99
N GLU A 583 -61.69 -133.74 -17.98
CA GLU A 583 -62.14 -133.83 -16.58
C GLU A 583 -62.71 -132.50 -16.08
N ARG A 584 -62.03 -131.37 -16.35
CA ARG A 584 -62.55 -130.03 -16.01
C ARG A 584 -63.87 -129.72 -16.71
N ARG A 585 -64.04 -130.12 -17.98
CA ARG A 585 -65.27 -129.85 -18.74
C ARG A 585 -66.44 -130.70 -18.23
N ILE A 586 -66.19 -131.95 -17.85
CA ILE A 586 -67.16 -132.81 -17.16
C ILE A 586 -67.52 -132.23 -15.79
N PHE A 587 -66.52 -131.79 -15.02
CA PHE A 587 -66.74 -131.18 -13.70
C PHE A 587 -67.55 -129.87 -13.79
N VAL A 588 -67.27 -129.02 -14.78
CA VAL A 588 -68.06 -127.80 -15.03
C VAL A 588 -69.48 -128.16 -15.46
N LEU A 589 -69.66 -129.06 -16.44
CA LEU A 589 -71.00 -129.47 -16.90
C LEU A 589 -71.83 -130.16 -15.80
N PHE A 590 -71.19 -130.91 -14.91
CA PHE A 590 -71.83 -131.52 -13.73
C PHE A 590 -72.43 -130.47 -12.79
N LEU A 591 -71.78 -129.31 -12.64
CA LEU A 591 -72.23 -128.24 -11.73
C LEU A 591 -73.17 -127.23 -12.41
N THR A 592 -73.07 -127.02 -13.73
CA THR A 592 -73.85 -125.99 -14.43
C THR A 592 -75.08 -126.50 -15.17
N ASP A 593 -75.09 -127.72 -15.72
CA ASP A 593 -76.21 -128.16 -16.58
C ASP A 593 -76.29 -129.70 -16.77
N SER A 594 -77.19 -130.36 -16.03
CA SER A 594 -77.39 -131.83 -16.07
C SER A 594 -77.85 -132.36 -17.44
N ASN A 595 -78.62 -131.56 -18.19
CA ASN A 595 -79.18 -131.97 -19.49
C ASN A 595 -78.14 -131.97 -20.63
N GLN A 596 -77.13 -131.10 -20.58
CA GLN A 596 -76.04 -131.10 -21.56
C GLN A 596 -75.01 -132.20 -21.27
N LEU A 597 -74.82 -132.54 -19.98
CA LEU A 597 -73.98 -133.67 -19.57
C LEU A 597 -74.52 -135.00 -20.14
N GLN A 598 -75.83 -135.24 -20.08
CA GLN A 598 -76.43 -136.45 -20.66
C GLN A 598 -76.23 -136.56 -22.18
N LYS A 599 -76.32 -135.45 -22.92
CA LYS A 599 -76.03 -135.42 -24.37
C LYS A 599 -74.55 -135.65 -24.69
N TYR A 600 -73.65 -135.03 -23.92
CA TYR A 600 -72.21 -135.19 -24.11
C TYR A 600 -71.69 -136.59 -23.72
N VAL A 601 -72.26 -137.20 -22.67
CA VAL A 601 -71.95 -138.58 -22.27
C VAL A 601 -72.51 -139.58 -23.28
N ALA A 602 -73.64 -139.28 -23.93
CA ALA A 602 -74.17 -140.06 -25.04
C ALA A 602 -73.27 -139.98 -26.30
N GLU A 603 -72.81 -138.78 -26.69
CA GLU A 603 -71.81 -138.60 -27.76
C GLU A 603 -70.46 -139.29 -27.43
N LEU A 604 -70.07 -139.32 -26.15
CA LEU A 604 -68.88 -140.05 -25.68
C LEU A 604 -69.06 -141.57 -25.79
N LYS A 605 -70.24 -142.11 -25.45
CA LYS A 605 -70.56 -143.52 -25.69
C LYS A 605 -70.53 -143.84 -27.19
N GLU A 606 -71.01 -142.95 -28.05
CA GLU A 606 -70.91 -143.12 -29.50
C GLU A 606 -69.47 -143.02 -30.03
N ARG A 607 -68.63 -142.12 -29.50
CA ARG A 607 -67.21 -142.02 -29.89
C ARG A 607 -66.37 -143.20 -29.42
N VAL A 608 -66.64 -143.74 -28.23
CA VAL A 608 -65.99 -144.96 -27.73
C VAL A 608 -66.48 -146.20 -28.48
N ALA A 609 -67.73 -146.20 -28.96
CA ALA A 609 -68.24 -147.22 -29.88
C ALA A 609 -67.62 -147.10 -31.29
N ALA A 610 -67.40 -145.88 -31.79
CA ALA A 610 -66.73 -145.62 -33.07
C ALA A 610 -65.23 -145.98 -33.05
N GLN A 611 -64.58 -145.92 -31.88
CA GLN A 611 -63.21 -146.42 -31.68
C GLN A 611 -63.12 -147.95 -31.53
N ARG A 612 -64.24 -148.68 -31.53
CA ARG A 612 -64.28 -150.16 -31.61
C ARG A 612 -64.47 -150.70 -33.03
N ILE A 613 -64.61 -149.82 -34.02
CA ILE A 613 -64.47 -150.15 -35.45
C ILE A 613 -63.24 -149.41 -35.96
N ILE A 614 -62.09 -149.75 -35.38
CA ILE A 614 -60.85 -150.24 -36.01
C ILE A 614 -60.24 -151.22 -35.01
#